data_AF-A0A2K3MBM6-F1
#
_entry.id   AF-A0A2K3MBM6-F1
#
_cell.length_a   1.000
_cell.length_b   1.000
_cell.length_c   1.000
_cell.angle_alpha   90.00
_cell.angle_beta   90.00
_cell.angle_gamma   90.00
#
_symmetry.space_group_name_H-M   'P 1'
#
loop_
_entity.id
_entity.type
_entity.pdbx_description
1 polymer ?
#
loop_
_entity_poly.entity_id
_entity_poly.type
_entity_poly.pdbx_seq_one_letter_code
_entity_poly.pdbx_strand_id
1 'polypeptide(L)'
;MPFSLNRACALLAPNKQRICVELDSQLLYIINVYSPCSIQGKRRPWKELLQLKSNSELGDWCIAGDFNAVSRTSERKGSSEEGRSAERRDFKQFIEDMDVVDLPVSGKRFTWFSADGRSMSRLDRFLLTDGLVDKWKASGQWVGERDISDHCPIWLLCSFKNWGPKPFRSNNCWLEHKDFLRFVEHTWNNSNIKGRKAFILKEKLKLLRESL
;
A
#
# COMPACT_ATOMS: atom_id res chain seq x y z
N MET A 1 10.80 22.44 5.56
CA MET A 1 9.84 23.09 4.64
C MET A 1 8.45 22.66 5.06
N PRO A 2 7.65 23.52 5.70
CA PRO A 2 6.28 23.17 6.07
C PRO A 2 5.43 23.13 4.80
N PHE A 3 4.65 22.07 4.63
CA PHE A 3 3.61 22.01 3.61
C PHE A 3 2.54 23.06 3.97
N SER A 4 2.44 24.13 3.18
CA SER A 4 1.29 25.03 3.30
C SER A 4 0.08 24.36 2.66
N LEU A 5 -0.84 23.81 3.47
CA LEU A 5 -2.19 23.50 3.03
C LEU A 5 -2.95 24.81 2.78
N ASN A 6 -2.72 25.42 1.63
CA ASN A 6 -3.52 26.53 1.13
C ASN A 6 -4.40 26.01 -0.01
N ARG A 7 -5.54 25.39 0.34
CA ARG A 7 -6.83 25.39 -0.38
C ARG A 7 -7.77 24.35 0.27
N ALA A 8 -9.07 24.62 0.18
CA ALA A 8 -10.14 24.15 1.06
C ALA A 8 -10.10 22.66 1.45
N CYS A 9 -10.13 22.39 2.76
CA CYS A 9 -10.44 21.08 3.32
C CYS A 9 -11.95 21.01 3.53
N ALA A 10 -12.67 20.27 2.69
CA ALA A 10 -14.10 20.05 2.86
C ALA A 10 -14.32 18.71 3.57
N LEU A 11 -14.76 18.76 4.83
CA LEU A 11 -15.28 17.59 5.56
C LEU A 11 -16.63 17.19 4.95
N LEU A 12 -16.60 16.41 3.88
CA LEU A 12 -17.82 15.85 3.30
C LEU A 12 -18.09 14.50 3.97
N ALA A 13 -19.01 14.45 4.93
CA ALA A 13 -19.94 13.36 5.29
C ALA A 13 -20.13 13.13 6.82
N PRO A 14 -21.29 12.60 7.25
CA PRO A 14 -21.72 12.57 8.66
C PRO A 14 -21.03 11.50 9.52
N ASN A 15 -20.22 10.60 8.94
CA ASN A 15 -19.51 9.56 9.65
C ASN A 15 -18.04 9.96 9.82
N LYS A 16 -17.66 10.26 11.07
CA LYS A 16 -16.46 10.98 11.56
C LYS A 16 -15.07 10.37 11.22
N GLN A 17 -14.90 9.63 10.13
CA GLN A 17 -13.65 8.90 9.82
C GLN A 17 -13.12 9.11 8.39
N ARG A 18 -13.65 10.10 7.66
CA ARG A 18 -13.23 10.43 6.29
C ARG A 18 -12.87 11.90 6.16
N ILE A 19 -11.76 12.15 5.49
CA ILE A 19 -11.33 13.47 5.03
C ILE A 19 -11.16 13.38 3.50
N CYS A 20 -11.79 14.29 2.76
CA CYS A 20 -11.57 14.46 1.33
C CYS A 20 -10.89 15.82 1.14
N VAL A 21 -9.76 15.85 0.45
CA VAL A 21 -9.01 17.07 0.14
C VAL A 21 -8.67 17.10 -1.34
N GLU A 22 -8.65 18.30 -1.92
CA GLU A 22 -8.10 18.50 -3.26
C GLU A 22 -6.60 18.78 -3.13
N LEU A 23 -5.78 17.99 -3.82
CA LEU A 23 -4.32 18.12 -3.86
C LEU A 23 -3.86 18.11 -5.33
N ASP A 24 -3.21 19.21 -5.75
CA ASP A 24 -2.70 19.38 -7.12
C ASP A 24 -3.75 19.12 -8.22
N SER A 25 -4.97 19.65 -8.02
CA SER A 25 -6.11 19.46 -8.94
C SER A 25 -6.58 18.01 -9.09
N GLN A 26 -6.26 17.14 -8.13
CA GLN A 26 -6.81 15.80 -8.01
C GLN A 26 -7.37 15.57 -6.61
N LEU A 27 -8.47 14.81 -6.51
CA LEU A 27 -9.05 14.46 -5.22
C LEU A 27 -8.18 13.43 -4.49
N LEU A 28 -8.06 13.62 -3.19
CA LEU A 28 -7.40 12.72 -2.26
C LEU A 28 -8.37 12.37 -1.12
N TYR A 29 -8.62 11.06 -0.99
CA TYR A 29 -9.42 10.49 0.08
C TYR A 29 -8.51 9.94 1.17
N ILE A 30 -8.58 10.52 2.36
CA ILE A 30 -7.91 10.01 3.56
C ILE A 30 -8.95 9.39 4.48
N ILE A 31 -8.80 8.10 4.75
CA ILE A 31 -9.76 7.33 5.53
C ILE A 31 -9.03 6.69 6.70
N ASN A 32 -9.53 6.95 7.91
CA ASN A 32 -9.12 6.19 9.08
C ASN A 32 -10.02 4.96 9.23
N VAL A 33 -9.43 3.78 9.41
CA VAL A 33 -10.15 2.52 9.57
C VAL A 33 -9.95 2.00 10.98
N TYR A 34 -11.05 1.54 11.58
CA TYR A 34 -11.05 0.72 12.78
C TYR A 34 -11.99 -0.47 12.57
N SER A 35 -11.43 -1.61 12.20
CA SER A 35 -12.19 -2.82 11.89
C SER A 35 -12.46 -3.64 13.16
N PRO A 36 -13.67 -4.19 13.37
CA PRO A 36 -13.94 -5.05 14.52
C PRO A 36 -13.05 -6.29 14.58
N CYS A 37 -12.84 -6.86 15.77
CA CYS A 37 -12.03 -8.08 15.94
C CYS A 37 -12.69 -9.33 15.33
N SER A 38 -14.02 -9.35 15.18
CA SER A 38 -14.76 -10.50 14.65
C SER A 38 -14.70 -10.59 13.13
N ILE A 39 -14.59 -11.80 12.58
CA ILE A 39 -14.46 -12.00 11.12
C ILE A 39 -15.65 -11.45 10.33
N GLN A 40 -16.86 -11.64 10.84
CA GLN A 40 -18.08 -11.10 10.24
C GLN A 40 -18.11 -9.57 10.34
N GLY A 41 -17.59 -9.02 11.44
CA GLY A 41 -17.48 -7.58 11.65
C GLY A 41 -16.49 -6.89 10.71
N LYS A 42 -15.41 -7.57 10.27
CA LYS A 42 -14.40 -7.02 9.35
C LYS A 42 -14.89 -6.88 7.91
N ARG A 43 -15.69 -7.84 7.44
CA ARG A 43 -16.17 -7.86 6.04
C ARG A 43 -17.07 -6.68 5.68
N ARG A 44 -17.82 -6.16 6.66
CA ARG A 44 -18.77 -5.06 6.42
C ARG A 44 -18.04 -3.74 6.10
N PRO A 45 -17.11 -3.22 6.94
CA PRO A 45 -16.32 -2.04 6.62
C PRO A 45 -15.59 -2.14 5.28
N TRP A 46 -15.03 -3.30 4.95
CA TRP A 46 -14.32 -3.49 3.68
C TRP A 46 -15.25 -3.37 2.46
N LYS A 47 -16.45 -3.95 2.53
CA LYS A 47 -17.47 -3.78 1.48
C LYS A 47 -17.97 -2.34 1.37
N GLU A 48 -18.19 -1.67 2.51
CA GLU A 48 -18.60 -0.27 2.54
C GLU A 48 -17.53 0.64 1.92
N LEU A 49 -16.23 0.37 2.14
CA LEU A 49 -15.13 1.10 1.52
C LEU A 49 -15.03 0.86 0.01
N LEU A 50 -15.25 -0.37 -0.45
CA LEU A 50 -15.30 -0.69 -1.88
C LEU A 50 -16.44 0.06 -2.58
N GLN A 51 -17.64 0.01 -2.00
CA GLN A 51 -18.79 0.76 -2.51
C GLN A 51 -18.52 2.27 -2.50
N LEU A 52 -17.88 2.76 -1.44
CA LEU A 52 -17.50 4.16 -1.33
C LEU A 52 -16.54 4.54 -2.46
N LYS A 53 -15.52 3.73 -2.75
CA LYS A 53 -14.59 3.98 -3.84
C LYS A 53 -15.29 3.97 -5.20
N SER A 54 -16.17 3.01 -5.46
CA SER A 54 -16.93 2.93 -6.71
C SER A 54 -17.89 4.10 -6.93
N ASN A 55 -18.41 4.69 -5.85
CA ASN A 55 -19.33 5.83 -5.91
C ASN A 55 -18.62 7.19 -5.78
N SER A 56 -17.30 7.20 -5.62
CA SER A 56 -16.51 8.43 -5.51
C SER A 56 -15.98 8.84 -6.88
N GLU A 57 -15.70 10.14 -7.02
CA GLU A 57 -14.97 10.66 -8.16
C GLU A 57 -13.55 10.07 -8.22
N LEU A 58 -12.96 10.13 -9.41
CA LEU A 58 -11.61 9.62 -9.62
C LEU A 58 -10.60 10.40 -8.75
N GLY A 59 -9.85 9.67 -7.93
CA GLY A 59 -8.92 10.28 -6.98
C GLY A 59 -7.97 9.27 -6.36
N ASP A 60 -6.99 9.79 -5.63
CA ASP A 60 -6.03 9.01 -4.86
C ASP A 60 -6.58 8.64 -3.48
N TRP A 61 -6.16 7.51 -2.93
CA TRP A 61 -6.65 7.01 -1.64
C TRP A 61 -5.49 6.71 -0.69
N CYS A 62 -5.63 7.19 0.55
CA CYS A 62 -4.82 6.81 1.70
C CYS A 62 -5.76 6.23 2.76
N ILE A 63 -5.72 4.91 2.92
CA ILE A 63 -6.52 4.19 3.90
C ILE A 63 -5.58 3.75 5.02
N ALA A 64 -5.78 4.27 6.21
CA ALA A 64 -4.87 4.04 7.33
C ALA A 64 -5.62 3.62 8.58
N GLY A 65 -4.99 2.84 9.46
CA GLY A 65 -5.54 2.51 10.77
C GLY A 65 -5.49 1.02 11.08
N ASP A 66 -6.34 0.60 12.02
CA ASP A 66 -6.40 -0.77 12.53
C ASP A 66 -7.39 -1.61 11.71
N PHE A 67 -6.86 -2.52 10.91
CA PHE A 67 -7.66 -3.44 10.11
C PHE A 67 -8.04 -4.72 10.88
N ASN A 68 -7.47 -4.93 12.06
CA ASN A 68 -7.56 -6.16 12.84
C ASN A 68 -7.28 -7.44 12.01
N ALA A 69 -6.56 -7.33 10.89
CA ALA A 69 -6.33 -8.40 9.93
C ALA A 69 -4.86 -8.48 9.49
N VAL A 70 -4.43 -9.71 9.18
CA VAL A 70 -3.09 -9.99 8.64
C VAL A 70 -3.18 -10.45 7.19
N SER A 71 -2.27 -10.00 6.34
CA SER A 71 -2.20 -10.40 4.93
C SER A 71 -1.26 -11.59 4.71
N ARG A 72 -0.33 -11.85 5.65
CA ARG A 72 0.64 -12.95 5.60
C ARG A 72 0.69 -13.71 6.93
N THR A 73 1.09 -14.98 6.92
CA THR A 73 1.30 -15.77 8.16
C THR A 73 2.42 -15.16 9.00
N SER A 74 3.49 -14.68 8.35
CA SER A 74 4.65 -14.06 9.01
C SER A 74 4.36 -12.75 9.74
N GLU A 75 3.16 -12.20 9.58
CA GLU A 75 2.67 -11.01 10.27
C GLU A 75 1.98 -11.35 11.60
N ARG A 76 2.01 -12.62 12.02
CA ARG A 76 1.46 -13.10 13.28
C ARG A 76 2.44 -14.08 13.94
N LYS A 77 2.50 -14.06 15.26
CA LYS A 77 3.25 -15.02 16.07
C LYS A 77 2.47 -15.33 17.35
N GLY A 78 2.51 -16.57 17.83
CA GLY A 78 1.96 -16.96 19.14
C GLY A 78 0.52 -17.44 19.17
N SER A 79 -0.15 -17.60 18.02
CA SER A 79 -1.52 -18.12 17.90
C SER A 79 -1.57 -19.27 16.87
N SER A 80 -2.51 -20.21 17.00
CA SER A 80 -2.64 -21.29 16.00
C SER A 80 -2.98 -20.74 14.61
N GLU A 81 -2.29 -21.24 13.59
CA GLU A 81 -2.39 -20.75 12.22
C GLU A 81 -3.63 -21.32 11.49
N GLU A 82 -4.16 -22.46 11.93
CA GLU A 82 -5.16 -23.23 11.18
C GLU A 82 -6.53 -22.54 11.05
N GLY A 83 -6.88 -21.61 11.95
CA GLY A 83 -8.24 -21.05 12.03
C GLY A 83 -8.51 -19.76 11.24
N ARG A 84 -7.51 -19.10 10.66
CA ARG A 84 -7.65 -17.73 10.10
C ARG A 84 -7.25 -17.58 8.63
N SER A 85 -7.16 -18.69 7.91
CA SER A 85 -6.79 -18.68 6.49
C SER A 85 -7.79 -17.92 5.62
N ALA A 86 -9.09 -18.05 5.92
CA ALA A 86 -10.16 -17.34 5.21
C ALA A 86 -10.10 -15.83 5.42
N GLU A 87 -9.92 -15.37 6.66
CA GLU A 87 -9.79 -13.94 6.98
C GLU A 87 -8.64 -13.28 6.20
N ARG A 88 -7.49 -13.96 6.16
CA ARG A 88 -6.32 -13.47 5.43
C ARG A 88 -6.58 -13.39 3.93
N ARG A 89 -7.28 -14.37 3.35
CA ARG A 89 -7.67 -14.34 1.93
C ARG A 89 -8.61 -13.17 1.65
N ASP A 90 -9.63 -13.00 2.49
CA ASP A 90 -10.58 -11.90 2.36
C ASP A 90 -9.88 -10.53 2.46
N PHE A 91 -8.93 -10.38 3.38
CA PHE A 91 -8.19 -9.13 3.54
C PHE A 91 -7.26 -8.85 2.35
N LYS A 92 -6.59 -9.88 1.81
CA LYS A 92 -5.77 -9.74 0.60
C LYS A 92 -6.63 -9.36 -0.60
N GLN A 93 -7.79 -10.00 -0.76
CA GLN A 93 -8.75 -9.66 -1.81
C GLN A 93 -9.24 -8.22 -1.67
N PHE A 94 -9.54 -7.77 -0.45
CA PHE A 94 -9.92 -6.37 -0.21
C PHE A 94 -8.83 -5.38 -0.64
N ILE A 95 -7.56 -5.65 -0.32
CA ILE A 95 -6.43 -4.81 -0.74
C ILE A 95 -6.33 -4.77 -2.28
N GLU A 96 -6.50 -5.92 -2.94
CA GLU A 96 -6.47 -6.04 -4.41
C GLU A 96 -7.66 -5.30 -5.05
N ASP A 97 -8.89 -5.52 -4.57
CA ASP A 97 -10.11 -4.89 -5.07
C ASP A 97 -10.13 -3.37 -4.86
N MET A 98 -9.50 -2.89 -3.77
CA MET A 98 -9.30 -1.47 -3.53
C MET A 98 -8.20 -0.86 -4.39
N ASP A 99 -7.42 -1.65 -5.13
CA ASP A 99 -6.29 -1.18 -5.94
C ASP A 99 -5.35 -0.26 -5.14
N VAL A 100 -4.92 -0.76 -3.97
CA VAL A 100 -4.01 -0.09 -3.04
C VAL A 100 -2.83 -0.96 -2.69
N VAL A 101 -1.71 -0.32 -2.37
CA VAL A 101 -0.44 -0.96 -2.06
C VAL A 101 -0.16 -0.89 -0.56
N ASP A 102 0.15 -2.04 0.03
CA ASP A 102 0.75 -2.14 1.35
C ASP A 102 2.28 -2.02 1.25
N LEU A 103 2.82 -0.86 1.64
CA LEU A 103 4.24 -0.58 1.54
C LEU A 103 5.07 -1.38 2.56
N PRO A 104 6.36 -1.68 2.28
CA PRO A 104 7.23 -2.39 3.21
C PRO A 104 7.36 -1.69 4.56
N VAL A 105 7.47 -2.48 5.63
CA VAL A 105 7.67 -1.99 7.00
C VAL A 105 9.15 -2.02 7.39
N SER A 106 9.59 -0.98 8.09
CA SER A 106 10.87 -0.85 8.78
C SER A 106 10.66 -0.61 10.28
N GLY A 107 11.70 -0.82 11.08
CA GLY A 107 11.59 -0.77 12.54
C GLY A 107 11.08 -2.08 13.11
N LYS A 108 10.03 -2.04 13.93
CA LYS A 108 9.40 -3.26 14.46
C LYS A 108 8.58 -3.99 13.39
N ARG A 109 8.44 -5.31 13.55
CA ARG A 109 7.67 -6.17 12.63
C ARG A 109 6.18 -6.24 12.92
N PHE A 110 5.77 -5.97 14.16
CA PHE A 110 4.41 -6.13 14.64
C PHE A 110 3.92 -4.81 15.23
N THR A 111 2.63 -4.54 15.05
CA THR A 111 1.99 -3.30 15.53
C THR A 111 1.11 -3.54 16.73
N TRP A 112 0.84 -4.78 17.10
CA TRP A 112 0.03 -5.15 18.26
C TRP A 112 0.67 -6.31 19.02
N PHE A 113 0.52 -6.29 20.34
CA PHE A 113 1.05 -7.29 21.27
C PHE A 113 -0.01 -7.65 22.32
N SER A 114 -0.19 -8.94 22.60
CA SER A 114 -1.05 -9.38 23.69
C SER A 114 -0.52 -8.90 25.05
N ALA A 115 -1.42 -8.80 26.03
CA ALA A 115 -1.08 -8.38 27.39
C ALA A 115 0.01 -9.26 28.03
N ASP A 116 0.03 -10.56 27.71
CA ASP A 116 1.03 -11.53 28.18
C ASP A 116 2.31 -11.57 27.32
N GLY A 117 2.37 -10.79 26.23
CA GLY A 117 3.49 -10.72 25.29
C GLY A 117 3.72 -11.98 24.45
N ARG A 118 2.87 -13.00 24.57
CA ARG A 118 3.04 -14.28 23.87
C ARG A 118 2.58 -14.23 22.42
N SER A 119 1.59 -13.38 22.13
CA SER A 119 1.04 -13.16 20.80
C SER A 119 1.36 -11.76 20.29
N MET A 120 1.66 -11.66 19.00
CA MET A 120 1.91 -10.38 18.33
C MET A 120 1.42 -10.43 16.89
N SER A 121 0.99 -9.29 16.37
CA SER A 121 0.44 -9.19 15.02
C SER A 121 0.70 -7.83 14.40
N ARG A 122 0.77 -7.77 13.07
CA ARG A 122 0.71 -6.52 12.31
C ARG A 122 -0.73 -6.27 11.88
N LEU A 123 -1.41 -5.37 12.56
CA LEU A 123 -2.83 -5.05 12.35
C LEU A 123 -3.01 -3.64 11.76
N ASP A 124 -2.10 -2.73 12.11
CA ASP A 124 -2.13 -1.32 11.74
C ASP A 124 -1.32 -1.08 10.47
N ARG A 125 -1.90 -0.36 9.50
CA ARG A 125 -1.29 -0.14 8.16
C ARG A 125 -1.68 1.19 7.55
N PHE A 126 -0.85 1.68 6.63
CA PHE A 126 -1.20 2.59 5.55
C PHE A 126 -1.30 1.80 4.24
N LEU A 127 -2.40 1.97 3.53
CA LEU A 127 -2.65 1.43 2.19
C LEU A 127 -2.88 2.61 1.23
N LEU A 128 -2.17 2.63 0.11
CA LEU A 128 -2.08 3.81 -0.76
C LEU A 128 -2.35 3.43 -2.21
N THR A 129 -3.05 4.26 -2.98
CA THR A 129 -3.05 4.12 -4.44
C THR A 129 -1.65 4.34 -5.01
N ASP A 130 -1.32 3.69 -6.12
CA ASP A 130 -0.01 3.85 -6.78
C ASP A 130 0.31 5.31 -7.14
N GLY A 131 -0.70 6.06 -7.60
CA GLY A 131 -0.58 7.49 -7.87
C GLY A 131 -0.12 8.28 -6.64
N LEU A 132 -0.67 7.97 -5.47
CA LEU A 132 -0.31 8.61 -4.22
C LEU A 132 1.08 8.21 -3.72
N VAL A 133 1.45 6.93 -3.90
CA VAL A 133 2.81 6.45 -3.60
C VAL A 133 3.84 7.27 -4.37
N ASP A 134 3.60 7.49 -5.67
CA ASP A 134 4.52 8.24 -6.53
C ASP A 134 4.48 9.76 -6.26
N LYS A 135 3.32 10.34 -5.91
CA LYS A 135 3.20 11.76 -5.52
C LYS A 135 3.92 12.07 -4.21
N TRP A 136 3.62 11.30 -3.16
CA TRP A 136 4.20 11.50 -1.84
C TRP A 136 5.62 10.95 -1.71
N LYS A 137 6.11 10.24 -2.73
CA LYS A 137 7.37 9.49 -2.68
C LYS A 137 7.38 8.59 -1.44
N ALA A 138 6.25 7.90 -1.23
CA ALA A 138 6.06 7.00 -0.11
C ALA A 138 6.98 5.78 -0.32
N SER A 139 7.90 5.59 0.62
CA SER A 139 9.00 4.62 0.51
C SER A 139 8.77 3.39 1.37
N GLY A 140 7.92 3.51 2.39
CA GLY A 140 7.71 2.47 3.39
C GLY A 140 6.85 2.97 4.53
N GLN A 141 6.74 2.12 5.56
CA GLN A 141 6.08 2.41 6.82
C GLN A 141 7.08 2.15 7.95
N TRP A 142 7.06 2.97 9.00
CA TRP A 142 7.86 2.75 10.19
C TRP A 142 6.96 2.35 11.35
N VAL A 143 7.31 1.25 12.04
CA VAL A 143 6.66 0.88 13.30
C VAL A 143 7.62 1.21 14.43
N GLY A 144 7.18 2.08 15.33
CA GLY A 144 8.03 2.59 16.40
C GLY A 144 7.92 1.81 17.70
N GLU A 145 8.38 2.46 18.77
CA GLU A 145 8.37 1.86 20.09
C GLU A 145 6.95 1.79 20.66
N ARG A 146 6.72 0.72 21.44
CA ARG A 146 5.46 0.53 22.14
C ARG A 146 5.56 1.30 23.44
N ASP A 147 4.54 2.07 23.75
CA ASP A 147 4.44 2.81 25.01
C ASP A 147 3.35 2.17 25.89
N ILE A 148 2.37 2.95 26.36
CA ILE A 148 1.27 2.49 27.24
C ILE A 148 0.21 1.63 26.54
N SER A 149 0.12 1.68 25.20
CA SER A 149 -0.85 0.89 24.42
C SER A 149 -0.30 -0.49 24.08
N ASP A 150 -1.19 -1.46 23.91
CA ASP A 150 -0.89 -2.74 23.28
C ASP A 150 -0.56 -2.61 21.78
N HIS A 151 -0.90 -1.46 21.18
CA HIS A 151 -0.48 -1.08 19.84
C HIS A 151 0.81 -0.24 19.81
N CYS A 152 1.55 -0.38 18.71
CA CYS A 152 2.66 0.48 18.34
C CYS A 152 2.19 1.55 17.35
N PRO A 153 2.62 2.82 17.51
CA PRO A 153 2.41 3.83 16.50
C PRO A 153 3.08 3.46 15.17
N ILE A 154 2.41 3.83 14.08
CA ILE A 154 2.89 3.66 12.71
C ILE A 154 3.02 5.01 12.01
N TRP A 155 4.06 5.16 11.19
CA TRP A 155 4.29 6.35 10.38
C TRP A 155 4.46 5.97 8.91
N LEU A 156 3.86 6.77 8.04
CA LEU A 156 4.14 6.70 6.61
C LEU A 156 5.46 7.42 6.30
N LEU A 157 6.40 6.71 5.69
CA LEU A 157 7.70 7.27 5.34
C LEU A 157 7.65 7.89 3.94
N CYS A 158 7.39 9.19 3.90
CA CYS A 158 7.49 9.98 2.68
C CYS A 158 8.89 10.59 2.58
N SER A 159 9.68 10.19 1.59
CA SER A 159 11.02 10.72 1.42
C SER A 159 11.19 11.36 0.04
N PHE A 160 11.44 12.66 0.01
CA PHE A 160 12.00 13.34 -1.17
C PHE A 160 13.49 13.01 -1.39
N LYS A 161 14.07 12.13 -0.57
CA LYS A 161 15.45 11.68 -0.72
C LYS A 161 15.54 10.77 -1.94
N ASN A 162 15.97 11.38 -3.03
CA ASN A 162 16.29 10.75 -4.31
C ASN A 162 17.54 9.88 -4.11
N TRP A 163 17.37 8.62 -3.70
CA TRP A 163 18.44 7.61 -3.72
C TRP A 163 18.86 7.21 -5.16
N GLY A 164 18.33 7.92 -6.16
CA GLY A 164 18.41 7.59 -7.58
C GLY A 164 17.07 7.09 -8.13
N PRO A 165 17.01 6.75 -9.42
CA PRO A 165 15.80 6.24 -10.07
C PRO A 165 15.26 5.00 -9.35
N LYS A 166 13.93 4.93 -9.16
CA LYS A 166 13.23 3.73 -8.65
C LYS A 166 13.67 2.53 -9.52
N PRO A 167 14.16 1.43 -8.92
CA PRO A 167 14.59 0.27 -9.69
C PRO A 167 13.39 -0.30 -10.46
N PHE A 168 13.63 -0.74 -11.69
CA PHE A 168 12.63 -1.45 -12.48
C PHE A 168 12.16 -2.70 -11.73
N ARG A 169 10.83 -2.90 -11.67
CA ARG A 169 10.20 -4.08 -11.08
C ARG A 169 9.19 -4.63 -12.08
N SER A 170 9.10 -5.95 -12.15
CA SER A 170 8.12 -6.70 -12.94
C SER A 170 7.52 -7.80 -12.08
N ASN A 171 6.34 -8.31 -12.44
CA ASN A 171 5.76 -9.45 -11.73
C ASN A 171 6.54 -10.72 -12.05
N ASN A 172 6.90 -11.50 -11.04
CA ASN A 172 7.67 -12.73 -11.24
C ASN A 172 6.93 -13.75 -12.12
N CYS A 173 5.59 -13.80 -12.05
CA CYS A 173 4.77 -14.68 -12.89
C CYS A 173 4.91 -14.39 -14.38
N TRP A 174 5.32 -13.18 -14.78
CA TRP A 174 5.57 -12.88 -16.19
C TRP A 174 6.76 -13.67 -16.73
N LEU A 175 7.76 -14.00 -15.91
CA LEU A 175 8.89 -14.84 -16.33
C LEU A 175 8.45 -16.27 -16.67
N GLU A 176 7.32 -16.72 -16.14
CA GLU A 176 6.73 -18.03 -16.43
C GLU A 176 5.80 -17.98 -17.66
N HIS A 177 5.40 -16.79 -18.12
CA HIS A 177 4.58 -16.65 -19.31
C HIS A 177 5.41 -16.95 -20.57
N LYS A 178 4.97 -17.94 -21.34
CA LYS A 178 5.67 -18.49 -22.52
C LYS A 178 6.17 -17.44 -23.52
N ASP A 179 5.42 -16.34 -23.67
CA ASP A 179 5.75 -15.28 -24.65
C ASP A 179 6.50 -14.09 -24.06
N PHE A 180 6.69 -14.01 -22.73
CA PHE A 180 7.24 -12.82 -22.09
C PHE A 180 8.69 -12.56 -22.49
N LEU A 181 9.53 -13.61 -22.52
CA LEU A 181 10.92 -13.46 -22.94
C LEU A 181 11.02 -13.00 -24.42
N ARG A 182 10.16 -13.55 -25.29
CA ARG A 182 10.08 -13.13 -26.70
C ARG A 182 9.63 -11.67 -26.81
N PHE A 183 8.67 -11.25 -26.00
CA PHE A 183 8.20 -9.86 -25.94
C PHE A 183 9.32 -8.89 -25.50
N VAL A 184 10.08 -9.25 -24.46
CA VAL A 184 11.25 -8.47 -23.99
C VAL A 184 12.28 -8.34 -25.11
N GLU A 185 12.63 -9.46 -25.74
CA GLU A 185 13.59 -9.50 -26.84
C GLU A 185 13.15 -8.64 -28.03
N HIS A 186 11.89 -8.76 -28.44
CA HIS A 186 11.31 -7.96 -29.52
C HIS A 186 11.36 -6.47 -29.20
N THR A 187 10.90 -6.07 -28.02
CA THR A 187 10.92 -4.69 -27.55
C THR A 187 12.35 -4.12 -27.53
N TRP A 188 13.31 -4.92 -27.06
CA TRP A 188 14.69 -4.49 -26.94
C TRP A 188 15.46 -4.44 -28.26
N ASN A 189 15.14 -5.33 -29.21
CA ASN A 189 15.77 -5.36 -30.53
C ASN A 189 15.22 -4.27 -31.47
N ASN A 190 13.97 -3.85 -31.27
CA ASN A 190 13.36 -2.75 -32.02
C ASN A 190 13.76 -1.36 -31.49
N SER A 191 14.51 -1.29 -30.40
CA SER A 191 14.99 -0.03 -29.82
C SER A 191 16.40 0.31 -30.32
N ASN A 192 16.60 1.53 -30.84
CA ASN A 192 17.92 2.04 -31.23
C ASN A 192 18.45 3.05 -30.20
N ILE A 193 18.78 2.56 -29.00
CA ILE A 193 19.31 3.37 -27.91
C ILE A 193 20.85 3.32 -27.92
N LYS A 194 21.51 4.48 -27.99
CA LYS A 194 22.97 4.61 -27.97
C LYS A 194 23.44 5.32 -26.70
N GLY A 195 24.63 4.96 -26.21
CA GLY A 195 25.26 5.61 -25.06
C GLY A 195 26.10 4.65 -24.22
N ARG A 196 26.39 5.03 -22.96
CA ARG A 196 27.07 4.15 -22.00
C ARG A 196 26.19 2.92 -21.71
N LYS A 197 26.79 1.75 -21.46
CA LYS A 197 26.06 0.49 -21.22
C LYS A 197 24.95 0.61 -20.16
N ALA A 198 25.22 1.30 -19.05
CA ALA A 198 24.23 1.54 -18.00
C ALA A 198 23.05 2.41 -18.46
N PHE A 199 23.30 3.40 -19.33
CA PHE A 199 22.26 4.24 -19.92
C PHE A 199 21.39 3.43 -20.89
N ILE A 200 22.02 2.61 -21.76
CA ILE A 200 21.29 1.72 -22.68
C ILE A 200 20.36 0.79 -21.90
N LEU A 201 20.87 0.15 -20.83
CA LEU A 201 20.07 -0.74 -19.99
C LEU A 201 18.90 0.00 -19.33
N LYS A 202 19.15 1.17 -18.74
CA LYS A 202 18.11 2.00 -18.12
C LYS A 202 16.99 2.33 -19.10
N GLU A 203 17.31 2.81 -20.29
CA GLU A 203 16.29 3.20 -21.28
C GLU A 203 15.57 1.99 -21.87
N LYS A 204 16.24 0.84 -22.04
CA LYS A 204 15.57 -0.42 -22.44
C LYS A 204 14.57 -0.92 -21.38
N LEU A 205 14.91 -0.82 -20.09
CA LEU A 205 13.99 -1.14 -19.01
C LEU A 205 12.81 -0.16 -18.94
N LYS A 206 13.05 1.11 -19.24
CA LYS A 206 12.00 2.13 -19.34
C LYS A 206 11.03 1.82 -20.50
N LEU A 207 11.55 1.56 -21.69
CA LEU A 207 10.73 1.17 -22.85
C LEU A 207 9.92 -0.11 -22.59
N LEU A 208 10.55 -1.10 -21.95
CA LEU A 208 9.88 -2.33 -21.58
C LEU A 208 8.70 -2.05 -20.66
N ARG A 209 8.88 -1.17 -19.66
CA ARG A 209 7.78 -0.74 -18.76
C ARG A 209 6.65 -0.05 -19.53
N GLU A 210 6.97 0.77 -20.53
CA GLU A 210 5.98 1.49 -21.34
C GLU A 210 5.24 0.57 -22.34
N SER A 211 5.84 -0.58 -22.67
CA SER A 211 5.28 -1.55 -23.61
C SER A 211 4.45 -2.66 -22.93
N LEU A 212 4.53 -2.74 -21.59
CA LEU A 212 3.78 -3.68 -20.74
C LEU A 212 2.41 -3.12 -20.36
#